data_AF-A0AAJ1RL58-F1
#
_entry.id   AF-A0AAJ1RL58-F1
#
_cell.length_a   1.000
_cell.length_b   1.000
_cell.length_c   1.000
_cell.angle_alpha   90.00
_cell.angle_beta   90.00
_cell.angle_gamma   90.00
#
_symmetry.space_group_name_H-M   'P 1'
#
loop_
_entity.id
_entity.type
_entity.pdbx_description
1 polymer ?
#
loop_
_entity_poly.entity_id
_entity_poly.type
_entity_poly.pdbx_seq_one_letter_code
_entity_poly.pdbx_strand_id
1 'polypeptide(L)'
;MAAQTYGLTANNLSLAGGDVEMGQLMFLPQIKWLLGDGRDSAAVVNFSLSPRLTCCVTRGVGGGRACGTGAALGYSAASGDGLTLFSATVEFDNVADTKNGSLTFSVEHNF
;
A
#
# COMPACT_ATOMS: atom_id res chain seq x y z
N MET A 1 15.73 -3.49 -10.32
CA MET A 1 14.28 -3.71 -10.13
C MET A 1 13.56 -2.43 -10.49
N ALA A 2 12.59 -2.47 -11.41
CA ALA A 2 11.75 -1.33 -11.75
C ALA A 2 10.30 -1.80 -11.76
N ALA A 3 9.49 -1.25 -10.87
CA ALA A 3 8.04 -1.41 -10.86
C ALA A 3 7.44 0.00 -10.93
N GLN A 4 6.81 0.34 -12.06
CA GLN A 4 6.03 1.56 -12.22
C GLN A 4 4.60 1.16 -12.56
N THR A 5 3.70 1.38 -11.62
CA THR A 5 2.26 1.16 -11.75
C THR A 5 1.58 2.51 -11.55
N TYR A 6 0.78 2.90 -12.53
CA TYR A 6 -0.01 4.13 -12.51
C TYR A 6 -1.48 3.76 -12.62
N GLY A 7 -2.31 4.30 -11.73
CA GLY A 7 -3.76 4.11 -11.73
C GLY A 7 -4.48 5.46 -11.82
N LEU A 8 -5.47 5.55 -12.71
CA LEU A 8 -6.37 6.70 -12.84
C LEU A 8 -7.81 6.24 -12.58
N THR A 9 -8.49 6.89 -11.65
CA THR A 9 -9.91 6.65 -11.36
C THR A 9 -10.66 7.97 -11.47
N ALA A 10 -11.79 7.99 -12.16
CA ALA A 10 -12.68 9.15 -12.26
C ALA A 10 -14.08 8.76 -11.80
N ASN A 11 -14.66 9.51 -10.86
CA ASN A 11 -16.02 9.31 -10.36
C ASN A 11 -16.79 10.62 -10.45
N ASN A 12 -18.04 10.55 -10.91
CA ASN A 12 -19.01 11.64 -10.81
C ASN A 12 -19.86 11.45 -9.55
N LEU A 13 -19.72 12.36 -8.58
CA LEU A 13 -20.54 12.33 -7.37
C LEU A 13 -21.45 13.55 -7.38
N SER A 14 -22.77 13.32 -7.43
CA SER A 14 -23.78 14.36 -7.29
C SER A 14 -24.15 14.50 -5.81
N LEU A 15 -23.68 15.57 -5.16
CA LEU A 15 -24.18 15.98 -3.86
C LEU A 15 -25.21 17.11 -4.04
N ALA A 16 -26.18 17.21 -3.13
CA ALA A 16 -27.22 18.24 -3.15
C ALA A 16 -26.60 19.65 -3.01
N GLY A 17 -26.17 20.23 -4.13
CA GLY A 17 -25.35 21.44 -4.21
C GLY A 17 -24.64 21.66 -5.57
N GLY A 18 -24.59 20.64 -6.43
CA GLY A 18 -24.05 20.73 -7.80
C GLY A 18 -23.26 19.48 -8.21
N ASP A 19 -22.93 19.35 -9.50
CA ASP A 19 -22.06 18.29 -10.02
C ASP A 19 -20.60 18.50 -9.56
N VAL A 20 -20.03 17.49 -8.90
CA VAL A 20 -18.61 17.47 -8.54
C VAL A 20 -17.93 16.33 -9.27
N GLU A 21 -16.93 16.65 -10.10
CA GLU A 21 -16.07 15.63 -10.71
C GLU A 21 -14.89 15.36 -9.78
N MET A 22 -14.67 14.09 -9.43
CA MET A 22 -13.48 13.64 -8.71
C MET A 22 -12.56 12.84 -9.64
N GLY A 23 -11.32 13.27 -9.74
CA GLY A 23 -10.23 12.52 -10.38
C GLY A 23 -9.18 12.11 -9.37
N GLN A 24 -8.68 10.88 -9.46
CA GLN A 24 -7.61 10.37 -8.61
C GLN A 24 -6.48 9.78 -9.44
N LEU A 25 -5.26 10.19 -9.15
CA LEU A 25 -4.01 9.64 -9.70
C LEU A 25 -3.23 8.96 -8.58
N MET A 26 -2.83 7.70 -8.79
CA MET A 26 -2.03 6.93 -7.83
C MET A 26 -0.72 6.43 -8.43
N PHE A 27 0.34 6.51 -7.65
CA PHE A 27 1.63 5.88 -7.91
C PHE A 27 1.98 4.94 -6.75
N LEU A 28 2.11 3.65 -7.05
CA LEU A 28 2.17 2.56 -6.07
C LEU A 28 3.32 1.57 -6.39
N PRO A 29 4.57 2.02 -6.46
CA PRO A 29 5.71 1.12 -6.67
C PRO A 29 5.81 0.10 -5.53
N GLN A 30 6.31 -1.09 -5.84
CA GLN A 30 6.59 -2.12 -4.86
C GLN A 30 8.02 -2.63 -5.04
N ILE A 31 8.79 -2.58 -3.96
CA ILE A 31 10.16 -3.07 -3.88
C ILE A 31 10.17 -4.24 -2.91
N LYS A 32 10.78 -5.36 -3.32
CA LYS A 32 10.90 -6.57 -2.50
C LYS A 32 12.35 -7.02 -2.44
N TRP A 33 12.81 -7.37 -1.26
CA TRP A 33 14.12 -7.95 -1.00
C TRP A 33 13.95 -9.32 -0.36
N LEU A 34 14.71 -10.29 -0.87
CA LEU A 34 14.85 -11.60 -0.26
C LEU A 34 16.04 -11.52 0.72
N LEU A 35 15.75 -11.65 2.01
CA LEU A 35 16.75 -11.59 3.09
C LEU A 35 17.22 -12.99 3.50
N GLY A 36 16.38 -14.00 3.33
CA GLY A 36 16.72 -15.41 3.55
C GLY A 36 16.14 -16.25 2.42
N ASP A 37 16.96 -17.12 1.83
CA ASP A 37 16.61 -17.89 0.64
C ASP A 37 16.13 -19.32 0.93
N GLY A 38 16.05 -19.70 2.21
CA GLY A 38 15.56 -21.01 2.65
C GLY A 38 16.52 -22.17 2.41
N ARG A 39 17.78 -21.90 2.01
CA ARG A 39 18.77 -22.97 1.83
C ARG A 39 19.14 -23.62 3.15
N ASP A 40 19.51 -24.89 3.09
CA ASP A 40 19.92 -25.69 4.25
C ASP A 40 18.88 -25.70 5.39
N SER A 41 17.60 -25.73 5.03
CA SER A 41 16.45 -25.67 5.96
C SER A 41 16.38 -24.39 6.79
N ALA A 42 17.06 -23.31 6.37
CA ALA A 42 16.90 -21.99 6.96
C ALA A 42 15.52 -21.40 6.63
N ALA A 43 15.12 -20.36 7.37
CA ALA A 43 13.89 -19.64 7.07
C ALA A 43 13.99 -18.83 5.76
N VAL A 44 12.90 -18.79 4.99
CA VAL A 44 12.75 -17.86 3.86
C VAL A 44 12.25 -16.54 4.42
N VAL A 45 13.01 -15.46 4.24
CA VAL A 45 12.68 -14.14 4.81
C VAL A 45 12.57 -13.11 3.70
N ASN A 46 11.46 -12.37 3.68
CA ASN A 46 11.22 -11.31 2.71
C ASN A 46 10.96 -9.98 3.42
N PHE A 47 11.48 -8.92 2.84
CA PHE A 47 11.16 -7.55 3.23
C PHE A 47 10.64 -6.78 2.02
N SER A 48 9.68 -5.89 2.22
CA SER A 48 9.10 -5.10 1.15
C SER A 48 8.85 -3.66 1.59
N LEU A 49 9.04 -2.75 0.64
CA LEU A 49 8.73 -1.34 0.75
C LEU A 49 7.84 -0.95 -0.42
N SER A 50 6.66 -0.40 -0.13
CA SER A 50 5.70 0.05 -1.13
C SER A 50 5.36 1.52 -0.89
N PRO A 51 6.13 2.47 -1.44
CA PRO A 51 5.77 3.89 -1.40
C PRO A 51 4.41 4.11 -2.09
N ARG A 52 3.65 5.09 -1.61
CA ARG A 52 2.35 5.47 -2.18
C ARG A 52 2.31 6.99 -2.37
N LEU A 53 1.86 7.44 -3.53
CA LEU A 53 1.52 8.83 -3.78
C LEU A 53 0.13 8.87 -4.42
N THR A 54 -0.79 9.60 -3.80
CA THR A 54 -2.18 9.72 -4.26
C THR A 54 -2.53 11.19 -4.39
N CYS A 55 -2.92 11.64 -5.58
CA CYS A 55 -3.43 12.99 -5.81
C CYS A 55 -4.90 12.93 -6.18
N CYS A 56 -5.73 13.62 -5.40
CA CYS A 56 -7.14 13.83 -5.66
C CYS A 56 -7.36 15.23 -6.23
N VAL A 57 -8.23 15.34 -7.22
CA VAL A 57 -8.68 16.58 -7.84
C VAL A 57 -10.19 16.61 -7.75
N THR A 58 -10.74 17.68 -7.20
CA THR A 58 -12.18 17.96 -7.22
C THR A 58 -12.45 19.15 -8.14
N ARG A 59 -13.34 19.00 -9.13
CA ARG A 59 -13.81 20.11 -9.98
C ARG A 59 -15.25 20.47 -9.61
N GLY A 60 -15.51 21.76 -9.40
CA GLY A 60 -16.78 22.32 -8.93
C GLY A 60 -16.57 23.65 -8.19
N VAL A 61 -17.62 24.22 -7.59
CA VAL A 61 -17.51 25.42 -6.74
C VAL A 61 -16.75 25.08 -5.46
N GLY A 62 -15.60 25.72 -5.23
CA GLY A 62 -14.67 25.36 -4.14
C GLY A 62 -13.72 24.19 -4.46
N GLY A 63 -13.57 23.84 -5.75
CA GLY A 63 -12.67 22.78 -6.20
C GLY A 63 -11.22 22.97 -5.76
N GLY A 64 -10.53 21.86 -5.52
CA GLY A 64 -9.17 21.84 -4.98
C GLY A 64 -8.37 20.63 -5.46
N ARG A 65 -7.06 20.71 -5.27
CA ARG A 65 -6.14 19.59 -5.48
C ARG A 65 -5.49 19.26 -4.14
N ALA A 66 -5.59 18.02 -3.73
CA ALA A 66 -4.92 17.52 -2.55
C ALA A 66 -4.08 16.30 -2.95
N CYS A 67 -2.79 16.34 -2.62
CA CYS A 67 -1.92 15.18 -2.76
C CYS A 67 -1.54 14.67 -1.39
N GLY A 68 -1.43 13.36 -1.30
CA GLY A 68 -1.02 12.64 -0.13
C GLY A 68 0.06 11.63 -0.45
N THR A 69 0.85 11.33 0.56
CA THR A 69 1.96 10.39 0.52
C THR A 69 1.74 9.31 1.54
N GLY A 70 2.15 8.09 1.24
CA GLY A 70 2.14 6.99 2.16
C GLY A 70 3.23 5.99 1.87
N ALA A 71 3.30 4.95 2.68
CA ALA A 71 4.16 3.81 2.47
C ALA A 71 3.61 2.61 3.21
N ALA A 72 3.82 1.42 2.64
CA ALA A 72 3.70 0.16 3.36
C ALA A 72 5.08 -0.49 3.51
N LEU A 73 5.36 -1.01 4.71
CA LEU A 73 6.48 -1.87 5.02
C LEU A 73 5.94 -3.26 5.30
N GLY A 74 6.42 -4.26 4.56
CA GLY A 74 6.02 -5.65 4.76
C GLY A 74 7.22 -6.51 5.14
N TYR A 75 7.01 -7.42 6.07
CA TYR A 75 7.95 -8.45 6.45
C TYR A 75 7.23 -9.80 6.42
N SER A 76 7.86 -10.82 5.88
CA SER A 76 7.40 -12.20 6.04
C SER A 76 8.55 -13.16 6.26
N ALA A 77 8.30 -14.18 7.07
CA ALA A 77 9.23 -15.25 7.32
C ALA A 77 8.48 -16.58 7.25
N ALA A 78 8.93 -17.49 6.39
CA ALA A 78 8.48 -18.87 6.39
C ALA A 78 9.57 -19.74 7.01
N SER A 79 9.19 -20.67 7.89
CA SER A 79 10.12 -21.66 8.42
C SER A 79 10.69 -22.52 7.28
N GLY A 80 11.89 -23.08 7.46
CA GLY A 80 12.54 -23.88 6.43
C GLY A 80 11.80 -25.17 6.07
N ASP A 81 10.95 -25.67 6.97
CA ASP A 81 10.04 -26.79 6.74
C ASP A 81 8.73 -26.37 6.03
N GLY A 82 8.51 -25.06 5.84
CA GLY A 82 7.31 -24.51 5.22
C GLY A 82 6.02 -24.63 6.04
N LEU A 83 6.10 -25.10 7.29
CA LEU A 83 4.93 -25.34 8.14
C LEU A 83 4.43 -24.09 8.85
N THR A 84 5.30 -23.10 9.05
CA THR A 84 4.96 -21.87 9.75
C THR A 84 5.24 -20.67 8.87
N LEU A 85 4.23 -19.81 8.70
CA LEU A 85 4.36 -18.53 8.03
C LEU A 85 4.05 -17.40 9.02
N PHE A 86 4.98 -16.48 9.11
CA PHE A 86 4.84 -15.22 9.83
C PHE A 86 4.76 -14.08 8.82
N SER A 87 3.87 -13.13 9.06
CA SER A 87 3.87 -11.87 8.30
C SER A 87 3.47 -10.69 9.18
N ALA A 88 4.10 -9.55 8.91
CA ALA A 88 3.78 -8.28 9.53
C ALA A 88 3.80 -7.19 8.44
N THR A 89 2.76 -6.40 8.36
CA THR A 89 2.65 -5.27 7.44
C THR A 89 2.27 -4.03 8.22
N VAL A 90 3.00 -2.95 8.01
CA VAL A 90 2.69 -1.64 8.57
C VAL A 90 2.44 -0.68 7.43
N GLU A 91 1.32 0.03 7.47
CA GLU A 91 0.96 1.01 6.46
C GLU A 91 0.77 2.36 7.11
N PHE A 92 1.19 3.40 6.39
CA PHE A 92 1.05 4.78 6.81
C PHE A 92 0.66 5.59 5.59
N ASP A 93 -0.41 6.35 5.69
CA ASP A 93 -0.86 7.26 4.65
C ASP A 93 -1.14 8.63 5.26
N ASN A 94 -0.76 9.66 4.53
CA ASN A 94 -1.08 11.05 4.83
C ASN A 94 -1.68 11.65 3.57
N VAL A 95 -2.99 11.84 3.55
CA VAL A 95 -3.71 12.42 2.41
C VAL A 95 -4.59 13.55 2.91
N ALA A 96 -4.42 14.75 2.35
CA ALA A 96 -5.24 15.93 2.67
C ALA A 96 -5.38 16.17 4.19
N ASP A 97 -4.24 16.23 4.89
CA ASP A 97 -4.13 16.40 6.36
C ASP A 97 -4.67 15.24 7.23
N THR A 98 -5.17 14.18 6.60
CA THR A 98 -5.63 12.97 7.29
C THR A 98 -4.48 11.97 7.38
N LYS A 99 -4.06 11.62 8.60
CA LYS A 99 -3.04 10.60 8.88
C LYS A 99 -3.70 9.30 9.25
N ASN A 100 -3.51 8.27 8.43
CA ASN A 100 -3.97 6.92 8.71
C ASN A 100 -2.76 6.01 8.89
N GLY A 101 -2.81 5.14 9.89
CA GLY A 101 -1.81 4.11 10.11
C GLY A 101 -2.50 2.78 10.38
N SER A 102 -1.98 1.71 9.82
CA SER A 102 -2.45 0.35 10.09
C SER A 102 -1.26 -0.56 10.42
N LEU A 103 -1.50 -1.52 11.29
CA LEU A 103 -0.58 -2.62 11.57
C LEU A 103 -1.37 -3.91 11.44
N THR A 104 -0.90 -4.78 10.56
CA THR A 104 -1.46 -6.12 10.37
C THR A 104 -0.40 -7.14 10.72
N PHE A 105 -0.78 -8.11 11.53
CA PHE A 105 0.06 -9.22 11.96
C PHE A 105 -0.67 -10.52 11.68
N SER A 106 0.03 -11.51 11.14
CA SER A 106 -0.56 -12.82 10.85
C SER A 106 0.46 -13.93 11.06
N VAL A 107 -0.02 -15.01 11.68
CA VAL A 107 0.73 -16.25 11.88
C VAL A 107 -0.15 -17.38 11.38
N GLU A 108 0.40 -18.19 10.51
CA GLU A 108 -0.22 -19.41 9.98
C GLU A 108 0.68 -20.58 10.35
N HIS A 109 0.08 -21.66 10.85
CA HIS A 109 0.77 -22.89 11.18
C HIS A 109 -0.03 -24.07 10.63
N ASN A 110 0.62 -24.90 9.82
CA ASN A 110 0.05 -26.10 9.25
C ASN A 110 0.47 -27.32 10.08
N PHE A 111 -0.52 -28.09 10.56
CA PHE A 111 -0.34 -29.25 11.44
C PHE A 111 -0.27 -30.56 10.65
#